data_AF-A0A7S0DWR9-F1
#
_entry.id   AF-A0A7S0DWR9-F1
#
_cell.length_a   1.000
_cell.length_b   1.000
_cell.length_c   1.000
_cell.angle_alpha   90.00
_cell.angle_beta   90.00
_cell.angle_gamma   90.00
#
_symmetry.space_group_name_H-M   'P 1'
#
loop_
_entity.id
_entity.type
_entity.pdbx_description
1 polymer ?
#
loop_
_entity_poly.entity_id
_entity_poly.type
_entity_poly.pdbx_seq_one_letter_code
_entity_poly.pdbx_strand_id
1 'polypeptide(L)'
;VMRLSQSLAQCMWEDTSPFLMLPHVSERISRQLVQRGCGDLHSLHACGSAQEISRMLRNCGLDSLHAGSVLQVLDQLPFLSVDLSIGEHKEKEEFVCLQAGEEGVARLRITQKNRRKRGVRAFAPKYPKPRDEGWWAVMGCEETDELLALKRINVRREATSTSLSFLAPEEKGDMHLVV
;
A
#
# COMPACT_ATOMS: atom_id res chain seq x y z
N VAL A 1 5.28 14.28 -3.74
CA VAL A 1 4.82 13.98 -5.13
C VAL A 1 3.89 12.76 -5.21
N MET A 2 4.26 11.60 -4.67
CA MET A 2 3.44 10.38 -4.78
C MET A 2 2.07 10.50 -4.08
N ARG A 3 2.03 11.07 -2.87
CA ARG A 3 0.79 11.36 -2.15
C ARG A 3 -0.13 12.28 -2.95
N LEU A 4 0.41 13.37 -3.51
CA LEU A 4 -0.35 14.26 -4.39
C LEU A 4 -0.93 13.54 -5.63
N SER A 5 -0.17 12.64 -6.27
CA SER A 5 -0.68 11.85 -7.39
C SER A 5 -1.87 10.96 -6.99
N GLN A 6 -1.85 10.41 -5.76
CA GLN A 6 -2.97 9.66 -5.19
C GLN A 6 -4.15 10.57 -4.87
N SER A 7 -3.92 11.73 -4.25
CA SER A 7 -4.94 12.74 -3.97
C SER A 7 -5.67 13.20 -5.22
N LEU A 8 -4.94 13.44 -6.31
CA LEU A 8 -5.52 13.78 -7.61
C LEU A 8 -6.32 12.63 -8.22
N ALA A 9 -5.87 11.38 -8.06
CA ALA A 9 -6.59 10.21 -8.54
C ALA A 9 -7.91 10.02 -7.78
N GLN A 10 -7.90 10.20 -6.47
CA GLN A 10 -9.06 9.99 -5.61
C GLN A 10 -9.95 11.24 -5.45
N CYS A 11 -9.48 12.40 -5.92
CA CYS A 11 -10.08 13.71 -5.67
C CYS A 11 -10.34 13.91 -4.16
N MET A 12 -9.33 13.64 -3.35
CA MET A 12 -9.36 13.71 -1.89
C MET A 12 -8.03 14.26 -1.36
N TRP A 13 -8.08 15.03 -0.29
CA TRP A 13 -6.89 15.51 0.39
C TRP A 13 -6.24 14.42 1.24
N GLU A 14 -4.97 14.60 1.58
CA GLU A 14 -4.17 13.61 2.31
C GLU A 14 -4.64 13.40 3.76
N ASP A 15 -5.18 14.46 4.38
CA ASP A 15 -5.76 14.47 5.72
C ASP A 15 -7.19 13.89 5.76
N THR A 16 -7.79 13.64 4.61
CA THR A 16 -9.15 13.11 4.51
C THR A 16 -9.18 11.63 4.83
N SER A 17 -10.20 11.19 5.57
CA SER A 17 -10.35 9.77 5.91
C SER A 17 -10.41 8.89 4.64
N PRO A 18 -9.59 7.82 4.56
CA PRO A 18 -9.55 6.95 3.38
C PRO A 18 -10.89 6.24 3.16
N PHE A 19 -11.72 6.08 4.18
CA PHE A 19 -13.05 5.49 4.07
C PHE A 19 -14.00 6.28 3.16
N LEU A 20 -13.79 7.59 2.97
CA LEU A 20 -14.62 8.41 2.09
C LEU A 20 -14.39 8.13 0.60
N MET A 21 -13.39 7.31 0.24
CA MET A 21 -13.28 6.79 -1.11
C MET A 21 -14.34 5.71 -1.39
N LEU A 22 -14.81 5.01 -0.35
CA LEU A 22 -15.75 3.90 -0.50
C LEU A 22 -17.15 4.41 -0.86
N PRO A 23 -17.90 3.66 -1.69
CA PRO A 23 -19.24 4.07 -2.09
C PRO A 23 -20.17 4.10 -0.86
N HIS A 24 -21.07 5.09 -0.82
CA HIS A 24 -22.09 5.25 0.24
C HIS A 24 -21.55 5.50 1.66
N VAL A 25 -20.24 5.72 1.82
CA VAL A 25 -19.65 6.04 3.12
C VAL A 25 -19.62 7.56 3.30
N SER A 26 -20.32 8.04 4.31
CA SER A 26 -20.28 9.43 4.76
C SER A 26 -19.28 9.63 5.91
N GLU A 27 -18.97 10.88 6.24
CA GLU A 27 -18.12 11.22 7.39
C GLU A 27 -18.65 10.66 8.72
N ARG A 28 -19.98 10.57 8.87
CA ARG A 28 -20.60 9.95 10.05
C ARG A 28 -20.22 8.48 10.18
N ILE A 29 -20.31 7.74 9.07
CA ILE A 29 -19.97 6.31 9.01
C ILE A 29 -18.47 6.13 9.21
N SER A 30 -17.64 6.94 8.54
CA SER A 30 -16.19 6.91 8.69
C SER A 30 -15.77 7.05 10.16
N ARG A 31 -16.31 8.04 10.88
CA ARG A 31 -16.04 8.22 12.32
C ARG A 31 -16.44 7.00 13.16
N GLN A 32 -17.57 6.35 12.83
CA GLN A 32 -18.00 5.14 13.53
C GLN A 32 -17.08 3.94 13.26
N LEU A 33 -16.52 3.82 12.06
CA LEU A 33 -15.53 2.78 11.74
C LEU A 33 -14.24 2.99 12.55
N VAL A 34 -13.76 4.22 12.63
CA VAL A 34 -12.57 4.56 13.44
C VAL A 34 -12.80 4.28 14.92
N GLN A 35 -13.96 4.65 15.47
CA GLN A 35 -14.31 4.34 16.87
C GLN A 35 -14.38 2.84 17.18
N ARG A 36 -14.60 2.00 16.17
CA ARG A 36 -14.60 0.53 16.29
C ARG A 36 -13.22 -0.09 16.05
N GLY A 37 -12.18 0.71 15.89
CA GLY A 37 -10.80 0.26 15.73
C GLY A 37 -10.35 0.07 14.27
N CYS A 38 -11.16 0.45 13.27
CA CYS A 38 -10.71 0.46 11.88
C CYS A 38 -10.00 1.79 11.58
N GLY A 39 -8.67 1.82 11.65
CA GLY A 39 -7.88 3.02 11.36
C GLY A 39 -7.76 3.33 9.86
N ASP A 40 -7.83 2.30 9.03
CA ASP A 40 -7.59 2.38 7.59
C ASP A 40 -8.39 1.31 6.80
N LEU A 41 -8.24 1.30 5.48
CA LEU A 41 -8.90 0.33 4.61
C LEU A 41 -8.35 -1.09 4.79
N HIS A 42 -7.09 -1.22 5.18
CA HIS A 42 -6.44 -2.51 5.41
C HIS A 42 -7.04 -3.21 6.63
N SER A 43 -7.09 -2.52 7.76
CA SER A 43 -7.74 -2.99 8.99
C SER A 43 -9.20 -3.34 8.74
N LEU A 44 -9.95 -2.51 8.01
CA LEU A 44 -11.33 -2.83 7.61
C LEU A 44 -11.43 -4.13 6.80
N HIS A 45 -10.53 -4.35 5.82
CA HIS A 45 -10.49 -5.58 5.04
C HIS A 45 -9.99 -6.78 5.86
N ALA A 46 -9.15 -6.55 6.88
CA ALA A 46 -8.60 -7.56 7.77
C ALA A 46 -9.49 -7.87 8.98
N CYS A 47 -10.55 -7.09 9.24
CA CYS A 47 -11.45 -7.25 10.38
C CYS A 47 -12.19 -8.59 10.43
N GLY A 48 -12.24 -9.33 9.32
CA GLY A 48 -12.81 -10.67 9.30
C GLY A 48 -13.39 -11.06 7.95
N SER A 49 -14.37 -11.97 8.00
CA SER A 49 -15.12 -12.42 6.83
C SER A 49 -15.99 -11.30 6.24
N ALA A 50 -16.35 -11.44 4.96
CA ALA A 50 -17.23 -10.50 4.27
C ALA A 50 -18.57 -10.32 5.02
N GLN A 51 -19.09 -11.36 5.69
CA GLN A 51 -20.31 -11.30 6.49
C GLN A 51 -20.14 -10.42 7.74
N GLU A 52 -18.99 -10.49 8.40
CA GLU A 52 -18.68 -9.67 9.59
C GLU A 52 -18.51 -8.21 9.20
N ILE A 53 -17.76 -7.93 8.13
CA ILE A 53 -17.60 -6.58 7.59
C ILE A 53 -18.98 -6.02 7.17
N SER A 54 -19.80 -6.82 6.47
CA SER A 54 -21.17 -6.40 6.11
C SER A 54 -22.02 -6.08 7.34
N ARG A 55 -21.96 -6.90 8.38
CA ARG A 55 -22.68 -6.67 9.64
C ARG A 55 -22.20 -5.38 10.32
N MET A 56 -20.90 -5.15 10.35
CA MET A 56 -20.33 -3.93 10.91
C MET A 56 -20.80 -2.68 10.16
N LEU A 57 -20.76 -2.71 8.83
CA LEU A 57 -21.23 -1.61 7.98
C LEU A 57 -22.73 -1.34 8.20
N ARG A 58 -23.55 -2.40 8.30
CA ARG A 58 -24.97 -2.25 8.64
C ARG A 58 -25.17 -1.62 10.02
N ASN A 59 -24.38 -2.02 11.00
CA ASN A 59 -24.39 -1.44 12.34
C ASN A 59 -23.88 0.02 12.37
N CYS A 60 -23.27 0.53 11.29
CA CYS A 60 -22.93 1.95 11.12
C CYS A 60 -24.05 2.72 10.37
N GLY A 61 -25.10 2.02 9.93
CA GLY A 61 -26.27 2.57 9.26
C GLY A 61 -26.19 2.51 7.72
N LEU A 62 -25.44 1.58 7.14
CA LEU A 62 -25.59 1.23 5.73
C LEU A 62 -26.66 0.17 5.53
N ASP A 63 -27.40 0.25 4.43
CA ASP A 63 -28.29 -0.82 4.00
C ASP A 63 -27.50 -2.03 3.50
N SER A 64 -28.18 -3.18 3.38
CA SER A 64 -27.57 -4.43 2.87
C SER A 64 -26.97 -4.25 1.47
N LEU A 65 -27.64 -3.52 0.59
CA LEU A 65 -27.18 -3.23 -0.76
C LEU A 65 -25.91 -2.36 -0.74
N HIS A 66 -25.93 -1.27 0.03
CA HIS A 66 -24.81 -0.35 0.17
C HIS A 66 -23.57 -1.04 0.78
N ALA A 67 -23.78 -1.88 1.80
CA ALA A 67 -22.71 -2.69 2.38
C ALA A 67 -22.12 -3.68 1.36
N GLY A 68 -22.95 -4.26 0.49
CA GLY A 68 -22.50 -5.10 -0.62
C GLY A 68 -21.62 -4.36 -1.63
N SER A 69 -21.99 -3.14 -2.00
CA SER A 69 -21.18 -2.29 -2.89
C SER A 69 -19.82 -1.94 -2.28
N VAL A 70 -19.77 -1.65 -0.98
CA VAL A 70 -18.50 -1.42 -0.27
C VAL A 70 -17.60 -2.66 -0.32
N LEU A 71 -18.16 -3.84 -0.02
CA LEU A 71 -17.41 -5.09 -0.06
C LEU A 71 -16.86 -5.39 -1.45
N GLN A 72 -17.63 -5.13 -2.50
CA GLN A 72 -17.18 -5.31 -3.88
C GLN A 72 -15.97 -4.42 -4.19
N VAL A 73 -15.95 -3.18 -3.70
CA VAL A 73 -14.81 -2.27 -3.87
C VAL A 73 -13.61 -2.75 -3.06
N LEU A 74 -13.80 -3.13 -1.80
CA LEU A 74 -12.74 -3.69 -0.95
C LEU A 74 -12.07 -4.90 -1.61
N ASP A 75 -12.86 -5.79 -2.22
CA ASP A 75 -12.38 -6.96 -2.97
C ASP A 75 -11.59 -6.60 -4.26
N GLN A 76 -11.66 -5.35 -4.74
CA GLN A 76 -10.86 -4.88 -5.88
C GLN A 76 -9.66 -4.00 -5.48
N LEU A 77 -9.58 -3.55 -4.23
CA LEU A 77 -8.45 -2.77 -3.76
C LEU A 77 -7.16 -3.60 -3.74
N PRO A 78 -6.01 -3.00 -4.05
CA PRO A 78 -4.75 -3.69 -3.96
C PRO A 78 -4.41 -4.01 -2.50
N PHE A 79 -4.07 -5.27 -2.24
CA PHE A 79 -3.51 -5.68 -0.95
C PHE A 79 -2.19 -6.39 -1.23
N LEU A 80 -1.09 -5.66 -1.03
CA LEU A 80 0.26 -6.13 -1.34
C LEU A 80 1.00 -6.54 -0.08
N SER A 81 1.86 -7.55 -0.23
CA SER A 81 2.90 -7.92 0.72
C SER A 81 4.23 -7.68 0.04
N VAL A 82 5.17 -7.05 0.73
CA VAL A 82 6.50 -6.74 0.21
C VAL A 82 7.52 -7.42 1.09
N ASP A 83 8.34 -8.27 0.49
CA ASP A 83 9.47 -8.92 1.15
C ASP A 83 10.76 -8.31 0.59
N LEU A 84 11.65 -7.84 1.46
CA LEU A 84 12.92 -7.21 1.11
C LEU A 84 14.07 -8.18 1.44
N SER A 85 15.06 -8.25 0.55
CA SER A 85 16.33 -8.95 0.78
C SER A 85 17.47 -8.14 0.17
N ILE A 86 18.60 -8.03 0.86
CA ILE A 86 19.78 -7.28 0.38
C ILE A 86 20.93 -8.28 0.20
N GLY A 87 21.52 -8.32 -1.00
CA GLY A 87 22.59 -9.26 -1.35
C GLY A 87 22.15 -10.73 -1.46
N GLU A 88 23.09 -11.66 -1.21
CA GLU A 88 22.83 -13.11 -1.11
C GLU A 88 22.54 -13.56 0.34
N HIS A 89 22.47 -12.61 1.28
CA HIS A 89 22.29 -12.89 2.69
C HIS A 89 20.88 -13.43 2.95
N LYS A 90 20.80 -14.47 3.79
CA LYS A 90 19.54 -15.13 4.14
C LYS A 90 18.69 -14.18 4.98
N GLU A 91 17.37 -14.32 4.88
CA GLU A 91 16.31 -13.53 5.55
C GLU A 91 16.42 -13.37 7.10
N LYS A 92 17.49 -13.86 7.73
CA LYS A 92 17.67 -13.88 9.20
C LYS A 92 18.70 -12.88 9.74
N GLU A 93 19.43 -12.18 8.89
CA GLU A 93 20.41 -11.18 9.32
C GLU A 93 19.76 -9.80 9.29
N GLU A 94 19.72 -9.13 10.44
CA GLU A 94 19.16 -7.79 10.60
C GLU A 94 20.08 -6.70 10.02
N PHE A 95 21.37 -7.03 9.83
CA PHE A 95 22.40 -6.13 9.30
C PHE A 95 23.11 -6.76 8.10
N VAL A 96 23.42 -5.94 7.10
CA VAL A 96 24.25 -6.33 5.95
C VAL A 96 25.47 -5.43 5.92
N CYS A 97 26.66 -6.04 5.97
CA CYS A 97 27.91 -5.31 5.88
C CYS A 97 28.27 -5.05 4.42
N LEU A 98 28.36 -3.79 4.03
CA LEU A 98 28.85 -3.34 2.73
C LEU A 98 30.16 -2.56 2.92
N GLN A 99 31.06 -2.64 1.94
CA GLN A 99 32.23 -1.77 1.91
C GLN A 99 31.82 -0.35 1.52
N ALA A 100 32.57 0.64 2.00
CA ALA A 100 32.36 2.04 1.63
C ALA A 100 32.43 2.20 0.10
N GLY A 101 31.40 2.79 -0.50
CA GLY A 101 31.29 2.95 -1.96
C GLY A 101 30.93 1.69 -2.74
N GLU A 102 30.64 0.57 -2.08
CA GLU A 102 30.15 -0.65 -2.73
C GLU A 102 28.71 -0.48 -3.22
N GLU A 103 28.39 -1.05 -4.39
CA GLU A 103 27.02 -1.08 -4.90
C GLU A 103 26.22 -2.19 -4.20
N GLY A 104 25.24 -1.80 -3.39
CA GLY A 104 24.27 -2.69 -2.79
C GLY A 104 23.08 -2.96 -3.71
N VAL A 105 22.59 -4.21 -3.74
CA VAL A 105 21.38 -4.58 -4.49
C VAL A 105 20.31 -5.10 -3.54
N ALA A 106 19.22 -4.36 -3.45
CA ALA A 106 18.02 -4.73 -2.72
C ALA A 106 16.99 -5.37 -3.64
N ARG A 107 16.63 -6.62 -3.37
CA ARG A 107 15.61 -7.39 -4.09
C ARG A 107 14.30 -7.33 -3.32
N LEU A 108 13.28 -6.80 -3.99
CA LEU A 108 11.91 -6.72 -3.51
C LEU A 108 11.08 -7.81 -4.18
N ARG A 109 10.40 -8.63 -3.38
CA ARG A 109 9.38 -9.56 -3.83
C ARG A 109 8.03 -9.03 -3.38
N ILE A 110 7.18 -8.69 -4.35
CA ILE A 110 5.88 -8.09 -4.10
C ILE A 110 4.80 -9.09 -4.48
N THR A 111 3.96 -9.47 -3.52
CA THR A 111 2.90 -10.46 -3.69
C THR A 111 1.53 -9.82 -3.54
N GLN A 112 0.65 -10.01 -4.52
CA GLN A 112 -0.75 -9.59 -4.42
C GLN A 112 -1.53 -10.60 -3.56
N LYS A 113 -1.96 -10.18 -2.37
CA LYS A 113 -2.72 -11.01 -1.42
C LYS A 113 -4.22 -11.03 -1.74
N ASN A 114 -4.74 -10.01 -2.41
CA ASN A 114 -6.15 -9.98 -2.79
C ASN A 114 -6.42 -10.86 -4.02
N ARG A 115 -6.85 -12.11 -3.78
CA ARG A 115 -7.19 -13.09 -4.82
C ARG A 115 -8.43 -12.73 -5.66
N ARG A 116 -9.31 -11.87 -5.14
CA ARG A 116 -10.56 -11.48 -5.81
C ARG A 116 -10.36 -10.30 -6.78
N LYS A 117 -9.23 -9.61 -6.66
CA LYS A 117 -8.86 -8.50 -7.54
C LYS A 117 -8.76 -8.93 -9.00
N ARG A 118 -9.40 -8.17 -9.90
CA ARG A 118 -9.34 -8.42 -11.34
C ARG A 118 -8.78 -7.24 -12.12
N GLY A 119 -7.78 -7.55 -12.96
CA GLY A 119 -7.10 -6.55 -13.78
C GLY A 119 -6.19 -5.63 -12.97
N VAL A 120 -5.84 -4.50 -13.59
CA VAL A 120 -4.95 -3.47 -13.04
C VAL A 120 -5.65 -2.13 -12.88
N ARG A 121 -6.99 -2.08 -13.00
CA ARG A 121 -7.74 -0.83 -12.95
C ARG A 121 -7.82 -0.32 -11.51
N ALA A 122 -7.45 0.94 -11.32
CA ALA A 122 -7.58 1.61 -10.05
C ALA A 122 -9.04 1.94 -9.79
N PHE A 123 -9.49 1.76 -8.54
CA PHE A 123 -10.78 2.27 -8.10
C PHE A 123 -10.65 3.79 -7.84
N ALA A 124 -11.11 4.59 -8.79
CA ALA A 124 -11.03 6.06 -8.75
C ALA A 124 -12.35 6.67 -9.28
N PRO A 125 -13.45 6.61 -8.51
CA PRO A 125 -14.80 6.96 -9.00
C PRO A 125 -14.96 8.45 -9.34
N LYS A 126 -14.15 9.33 -8.72
CA LYS A 126 -14.17 10.77 -8.95
C LYS A 126 -13.24 11.22 -10.07
N TYR A 127 -12.48 10.30 -10.67
CA TYR A 127 -11.54 10.62 -11.74
C TYR A 127 -12.23 10.44 -13.11
N PRO A 128 -12.15 11.42 -14.02
CA PRO A 128 -12.97 11.45 -15.24
C PRO A 128 -12.58 10.41 -16.29
N LYS A 129 -11.38 9.84 -16.21
CA LYS A 129 -10.85 8.86 -17.16
C LYS A 129 -10.54 7.54 -16.44
N PRO A 130 -10.62 6.39 -17.11
CA PRO A 130 -10.06 5.16 -16.55
C PRO A 130 -8.59 5.35 -16.20
N ARG A 131 -8.19 4.85 -15.02
CA ARG A 131 -6.80 4.89 -14.56
C ARG A 131 -6.37 3.49 -14.14
N ASP A 132 -5.19 3.10 -14.60
CA ASP A 132 -4.56 1.88 -14.14
C ASP A 132 -3.69 2.15 -12.93
N GLU A 133 -3.55 1.14 -12.08
CA GLU A 133 -2.69 1.13 -10.92
C GLU A 133 -1.23 1.20 -11.36
N GLY A 134 -0.48 2.08 -10.71
CA GLY A 134 0.95 2.23 -10.91
C GLY A 134 1.64 2.32 -9.56
N TRP A 135 2.79 1.65 -9.46
CA TRP A 135 3.52 1.51 -8.21
C TRP A 135 4.94 2.08 -8.39
N TRP A 136 5.45 2.67 -7.32
CA TRP A 136 6.85 3.04 -7.20
C TRP A 136 7.44 2.21 -6.08
N ALA A 137 8.54 1.53 -6.35
CA ALA A 137 9.45 1.04 -5.33
C ALA A 137 10.41 2.18 -5.01
N VAL A 138 10.43 2.59 -3.75
CA VAL A 138 11.23 3.68 -3.23
C VAL A 138 12.14 3.08 -2.18
N MET A 139 13.40 3.47 -2.16
CA MET A 139 14.32 3.13 -1.09
C MET A 139 15.02 4.40 -0.66
N GLY A 140 15.06 4.64 0.65
CA GLY A 140 15.70 5.80 1.23
C GLY A 140 16.32 5.50 2.59
N CYS A 141 17.05 6.49 3.10
CA CYS A 141 17.59 6.52 4.44
C CYS A 141 16.78 7.52 5.26
N GLU A 142 16.19 7.06 6.37
CA GLU A 142 15.36 7.93 7.22
C GLU A 142 16.22 8.92 8.02
N GLU A 143 17.44 8.53 8.41
CA GLU A 143 18.35 9.40 9.16
C GLU A 143 18.79 10.63 8.36
N THR A 144 19.06 10.45 7.06
CA THR A 144 19.58 11.51 6.19
C THR A 144 18.51 12.19 5.34
N ASP A 145 17.27 11.68 5.36
CA ASP A 145 16.18 12.08 4.47
C ASP A 145 16.56 11.98 2.97
N GLU A 146 17.42 11.01 2.63
CA GLU A 146 17.93 10.82 1.27
C GLU A 146 17.21 9.69 0.52
N LEU A 147 16.87 9.98 -0.74
CA LEU A 147 16.35 8.99 -1.67
C LEU A 147 17.51 8.25 -2.36
N LEU A 148 17.67 6.98 -2.03
CA LEU A 148 18.75 6.13 -2.55
C LEU A 148 18.39 5.50 -3.90
N ALA A 149 17.16 5.01 -4.04
CA ALA A 149 16.70 4.39 -5.28
C ALA A 149 15.21 4.60 -5.52
N LEU A 150 14.84 4.77 -6.79
CA LEU A 150 13.45 4.91 -7.22
C LEU A 150 13.21 4.14 -8.51
N LYS A 151 12.22 3.26 -8.51
CA LYS A 151 11.84 2.49 -9.70
C LYS A 151 10.34 2.40 -9.84
N ARG A 152 9.83 2.74 -11.03
CA ARG A 152 8.43 2.47 -11.37
C ARG A 152 8.27 0.98 -11.67
N ILE A 153 7.26 0.35 -11.07
CA ILE A 153 7.00 -1.07 -11.20
C ILE A 153 5.53 -1.34 -11.54
N ASN A 154 5.30 -2.50 -12.17
CA ASN A 154 3.97 -3.00 -12.48
C ASN A 154 3.75 -4.29 -11.71
N VAL A 155 2.86 -4.25 -10.72
CA VAL A 155 2.55 -5.43 -9.90
C VAL A 155 1.52 -6.28 -10.61
N ARG A 156 1.88 -7.52 -10.93
CA ARG A 156 0.97 -8.52 -11.51
C ARG A 156 0.25 -9.31 -10.42
N ARG A 157 -0.76 -10.11 -10.80
CA ARG A 157 -1.65 -10.83 -9.88
C ARG A 157 -0.97 -11.83 -8.94
N GLU A 158 0.23 -12.30 -9.26
CA GLU A 158 0.92 -13.31 -8.45
C GLU A 158 1.99 -12.64 -7.60
N ALA A 159 3.24 -12.81 -7.99
CA ALA A 159 4.39 -12.13 -7.43
C ALA A 159 5.12 -11.35 -8.52
N THR A 160 5.72 -10.23 -8.15
CA THR A 160 6.61 -9.44 -9.00
C THR A 160 7.90 -9.22 -8.23
N SER A 161 9.02 -9.65 -8.82
CA SER A 161 10.34 -9.40 -8.25
C SER A 161 11.01 -8.24 -8.98
N THR A 162 11.59 -7.32 -8.22
CA THR A 162 12.40 -6.22 -8.76
C THR A 162 13.62 -5.99 -7.90
N SER A 163 14.69 -5.50 -8.50
CA SER A 163 15.85 -4.98 -7.77
C SER A 163 15.88 -3.45 -7.79
N LEU A 164 16.40 -2.89 -6.70
CA LEU A 164 16.86 -1.51 -6.53
C LEU A 164 18.35 -1.56 -6.24
N SER A 165 19.15 -0.80 -7.00
CA SER A 165 20.58 -0.60 -6.73
C SER A 165 20.79 0.69 -5.98
N PHE A 166 21.71 0.69 -5.01
CA PHE A 166 22.13 1.88 -4.27
C PHE A 166 23.63 1.81 -3.99
N LEU A 167 24.25 2.94 -3.67
CA LEU A 167 25.65 2.99 -3.25
C LEU A 167 25.72 3.08 -1.72
N ALA A 168 26.57 2.26 -1.12
CA ALA A 168 26.88 2.36 0.29
C ALA A 168 27.62 3.70 0.56
N PRO A 169 27.30 4.39 1.67
CA PRO A 169 27.95 5.66 2.00
C PRO A 169 29.47 5.48 2.19
N GLU A 170 30.22 6.56 1.98
CA GLU A 170 31.67 6.55 2.20
C GLU A 170 32.03 6.53 3.70
N GLU A 171 31.16 7.10 4.52
CA GLU A 171 31.32 7.13 5.98
C GLU A 171 30.94 5.78 6.60
N LYS A 172 31.76 5.34 7.55
CA LYS A 172 31.50 4.11 8.29
C LYS A 172 30.40 4.35 9.32
N GLY A 173 29.36 3.54 9.29
CA GLY A 173 28.31 3.55 10.28
C GLY A 173 27.18 2.59 9.92
N ASP A 174 26.25 2.46 10.85
CA ASP A 174 24.99 1.77 10.61
C ASP A 174 24.05 2.74 9.88
N MET A 175 23.40 2.27 8.82
CA MET A 175 22.44 3.03 8.04
C MET A 175 21.13 2.26 8.00
N HIS A 176 20.02 2.89 8.40
CA HIS A 176 18.73 2.24 8.38
C HIS A 176 18.01 2.51 7.07
N LEU A 177 17.84 1.44 6.29
CA LEU A 177 17.17 1.49 5.00
C LEU A 177 15.66 1.30 5.16
N VAL A 178 14.89 2.17 4.51
CA VAL A 178 13.42 2.09 4.46
C VAL A 178 12.98 1.91 3.01
N VAL A 179 11.96 1.06 2.81
CA VAL A 179 11.34 0.74 1.51
C VAL A 179 9.82 0.95 1.54
#